data_AF-E0S411-F1
#
_entry.id   AF-E0S411-F1
#
_cell.length_a   1.000
_cell.length_b   1.000
_cell.length_c   1.000
_cell.angle_alpha   90.00
_cell.angle_beta   90.00
_cell.angle_gamma   90.00
#
_symmetry.space_group_name_H-M   'P 1'
#
loop_
_entity.id
_entity.type
_entity.pdbx_description
1 polymer ?
#
loop_
_entity_poly.entity_id
_entity_poly.type
_entity_poly.pdbx_seq_one_letter_code
_entity_poly.pdbx_strand_id
1 'polypeptide(L)'
;MRAVIDLGVGQSFDVSSHTGYRSLTANDFIIGLATNTGNRNGPIVGNGVGEVEMGRGAISITKSYDNSTGILTAYYTLAITTLGGDYPNCDPVTYTKTNNYKLNVRAYLIE
;
A
#
# COMPACT_ATOMS: atom_id res chain seq x y z
N MET A 1 -28.80 -3.93 12.57
CA MET A 1 -27.38 -4.28 12.81
C MET A 1 -26.75 -4.35 11.43
N ARG A 2 -25.71 -3.55 11.15
CA ARG A 2 -25.00 -3.64 9.87
C ARG A 2 -24.12 -4.89 9.87
N ALA A 3 -24.20 -5.72 8.83
CA ALA A 3 -23.33 -6.86 8.65
C ALA A 3 -21.96 -6.38 8.14
N VAL A 4 -20.89 -7.08 8.54
CA VAL A 4 -19.53 -6.81 8.06
C VAL A 4 -19.02 -8.07 7.40
N ILE A 5 -18.70 -7.98 6.11
CA ILE A 5 -18.27 -9.11 5.29
C ILE A 5 -16.79 -8.96 4.97
N ASP A 6 -15.98 -9.97 5.31
CA ASP A 6 -14.56 -10.01 4.97
C ASP A 6 -14.39 -10.34 3.48
N LEU A 7 -13.81 -9.40 2.73
CA LEU A 7 -13.50 -9.55 1.30
C LEU A 7 -12.13 -10.19 1.07
N GLY A 8 -11.36 -10.42 2.14
CA GLY A 8 -10.05 -11.03 2.11
C GLY A 8 -8.90 -10.01 2.00
N VAL A 9 -7.76 -10.49 1.52
CA VAL A 9 -6.51 -9.71 1.39
C VAL A 9 -6.14 -9.57 -0.08
N GLY A 10 -5.90 -8.34 -0.52
CA GLY A 10 -5.59 -8.05 -1.92
C GLY A 10 -5.44 -6.56 -2.20
N GLN A 11 -5.49 -6.18 -3.48
CA GLN A 11 -5.53 -4.78 -3.93
C GLN A 11 -6.78 -4.45 -4.75
N SER A 12 -7.51 -5.49 -5.16
CA SER A 12 -8.72 -5.43 -5.97
C SER A 12 -9.68 -6.49 -5.45
N PHE A 13 -10.94 -6.11 -5.25
CA PHE A 13 -11.96 -6.95 -4.66
C PHE A 13 -13.23 -6.85 -5.51
N ASP A 14 -13.67 -7.98 -6.04
CA ASP A 14 -14.92 -8.07 -6.80
C ASP A 14 -16.08 -8.35 -5.83
N VAL A 15 -17.03 -7.42 -5.78
CA VAL A 15 -18.25 -7.52 -4.99
C VAL A 15 -19.51 -7.53 -5.86
N SER A 16 -19.38 -7.77 -7.16
CA SER A 16 -20.52 -7.83 -8.09
C SER A 16 -21.54 -8.94 -7.76
N SER A 17 -21.14 -9.93 -6.96
CA SER A 17 -22.01 -10.97 -6.42
C SER A 17 -22.91 -10.49 -5.27
N HIS A 18 -22.63 -9.34 -4.67
CA HIS A 18 -23.43 -8.78 -3.59
C HIS A 18 -24.68 -8.09 -4.13
N THR A 19 -25.82 -8.33 -3.47
CA THR A 19 -27.08 -7.70 -3.86
C THR A 19 -27.00 -6.20 -3.64
N GLY A 20 -27.30 -5.41 -4.67
CA GLY A 20 -27.24 -3.95 -4.59
C GLY A 20 -25.84 -3.34 -4.71
N TYR A 21 -24.84 -4.10 -5.19
CA TYR A 21 -23.46 -3.60 -5.35
C TYR A 21 -23.39 -2.27 -6.12
N ARG A 22 -24.28 -2.05 -7.09
CA ARG A 22 -24.34 -0.81 -7.88
C ARG A 22 -24.68 0.45 -7.07
N SER A 23 -25.29 0.29 -5.91
CA SER A 23 -25.66 1.38 -5.01
C SER A 23 -24.58 1.66 -3.94
N LEU A 24 -23.59 0.79 -3.83
CA LEU A 24 -22.47 0.97 -2.91
C LEU A 24 -21.58 2.14 -3.35
N THR A 25 -20.89 2.70 -2.37
CA THR A 25 -19.90 3.76 -2.53
C THR A 25 -18.60 3.33 -1.87
N ALA A 26 -17.51 4.07 -2.11
CA ALA A 26 -16.26 3.83 -1.41
C ALA A 26 -16.41 3.88 0.13
N ASN A 27 -17.40 4.58 0.69
CA ASN A 27 -17.60 4.67 2.14
C ASN A 27 -18.17 3.40 2.77
N ASP A 28 -18.77 2.52 1.96
CA ASP A 28 -19.35 1.26 2.45
C ASP A 28 -18.28 0.19 2.70
N PHE A 29 -17.02 0.49 2.40
CA PHE A 29 -15.91 -0.43 2.61
C PHE A 29 -15.03 0.00 3.79
N ILE A 30 -14.49 -0.94 4.55
CA ILE A 30 -13.42 -0.70 5.53
C ILE A 30 -12.15 -1.33 4.96
N ILE A 31 -11.02 -0.64 5.07
CA ILE A 31 -9.72 -1.19 4.67
C ILE A 31 -8.72 -1.06 5.81
N GLY A 32 -7.91 -2.10 5.99
CA GLY A 32 -6.80 -2.14 6.93
C GLY A 32 -5.54 -2.64 6.24
N LEU A 33 -4.38 -2.32 6.79
CA LEU A 33 -3.11 -2.85 6.30
C LEU A 33 -3.10 -4.38 6.46
N ALA A 34 -2.83 -5.14 5.39
CA ALA A 34 -2.92 -6.61 5.44
C ALA A 34 -1.86 -7.26 6.33
N THR A 35 -0.71 -6.60 6.46
CA THR A 35 0.37 -6.98 7.37
C THR A 35 0.63 -5.80 8.30
N ASN A 36 1.03 -6.09 9.55
CA ASN A 36 1.76 -5.09 10.33
C ASN A 36 3.08 -4.84 9.58
N THR A 37 3.12 -3.93 8.61
CA THR A 37 4.37 -3.22 8.31
C THR A 37 4.64 -2.37 9.53
N GLY A 38 5.18 -3.03 10.56
CA GLY A 38 5.77 -2.39 11.71
C GLY A 38 6.64 -1.29 11.16
N ASN A 39 6.31 -0.07 11.56
CA ASN A 39 6.94 1.19 11.24
C ASN A 39 8.44 0.97 10.97
N ARG A 40 8.84 0.70 9.73
CA ARG A 40 10.26 0.59 9.35
C ARG A 40 10.78 2.01 9.20
N ASN A 41 10.81 2.72 10.33
CA ASN A 41 11.58 3.96 10.50
C ASN A 41 13.06 3.65 10.78
N GLY A 42 13.50 2.41 10.56
CA GLY A 42 14.88 2.00 10.62
C GLY A 42 15.43 1.78 9.20
N PRO A 43 16.72 2.04 8.97
CA PRO A 43 17.36 1.79 7.68
C PRO A 43 17.08 0.36 7.25
N ILE A 44 16.53 0.18 6.04
CA ILE A 44 16.46 -1.12 5.43
C ILE A 44 17.88 -1.36 4.91
N VAL A 45 18.64 -2.21 5.58
CA VAL A 45 19.98 -2.54 5.11
C VAL A 45 19.80 -3.63 4.05
N GLY A 46 19.59 -3.21 2.81
CA GLY A 46 19.78 -4.08 1.66
C GLY A 46 21.19 -4.65 1.70
N ASN A 47 21.31 -5.97 1.64
CA ASN A 47 22.57 -6.70 1.74
C ASN A 47 23.37 -6.62 0.43
N GLY A 48 23.52 -5.40 -0.10
CA GLY A 48 24.33 -5.05 -1.27
C GLY A 48 25.52 -4.24 -0.80
N VAL A 49 26.73 -4.71 -1.10
CA VAL A 49 27.97 -4.01 -0.76
C VAL A 49 27.95 -2.62 -1.41
N GLY A 50 27.72 -1.56 -0.63
CA GLY A 50 27.80 -0.16 -1.07
C GLY A 50 26.50 0.66 -1.01
N GLU A 51 25.34 0.08 -0.70
CA GLU A 51 24.07 0.83 -0.67
C GLU A 51 23.58 1.05 0.78
N VAL A 52 23.32 2.31 1.14
CA VAL A 52 22.67 2.65 2.43
C VAL A 52 21.23 3.07 2.14
N GLU A 53 20.25 2.18 2.33
CA GLU A 53 18.84 2.59 2.21
C GLU A 53 18.41 3.38 3.45
N MET A 54 18.53 4.70 3.37
CA MET A 54 17.96 5.63 4.35
C MET A 54 16.49 5.93 4.00
N GLY A 55 15.62 4.94 4.15
CA GLY A 55 14.20 5.08 3.83
C GLY A 55 13.42 5.85 4.91
N ARG A 56 13.08 7.11 4.65
CA ARG A 56 11.91 7.77 5.29
C ARG A 56 10.67 7.48 4.45
N GLY A 57 9.90 6.48 4.85
CA GLY A 57 8.74 6.04 4.09
C GLY A 57 7.50 6.88 4.35
N ALA A 58 7.01 7.63 3.36
CA ALA A 58 5.64 8.17 3.42
C ALA A 58 4.66 7.05 3.03
N ILE A 59 3.63 6.85 3.86
CA ILE A 59 2.55 5.89 3.60
C ILE A 59 1.29 6.67 3.24
N SER A 60 0.70 6.37 2.08
CA SER A 60 -0.59 6.92 1.65
C SER A 60 -1.58 5.82 1.32
N ILE A 61 -2.88 6.14 1.35
CA ILE A 61 -3.97 5.20 1.06
C ILE A 61 -4.58 5.56 -0.28
N THR A 62 -4.77 4.54 -1.13
CA THR A 62 -5.66 4.62 -2.29
C THR A 62 -6.87 3.74 -2.02
N LYS A 63 -8.06 4.28 -2.26
CA LYS A 63 -9.34 3.56 -2.14
C LYS A 63 -10.33 4.16 -3.13
N SER A 64 -10.81 3.32 -4.05
CA SER A 64 -11.78 3.71 -5.08
C SER A 64 -12.71 2.54 -5.38
N TYR A 65 -13.97 2.83 -5.65
CA TYR A 65 -14.98 1.84 -6.00
C TYR A 65 -15.64 2.19 -7.32
N ASP A 66 -15.67 1.24 -8.25
CA ASP A 66 -16.40 1.34 -9.50
C ASP A 66 -17.72 0.57 -9.40
N ASN A 67 -18.83 1.31 -9.27
CA ASN A 67 -20.16 0.73 -9.14
C ASN A 67 -20.71 0.14 -10.45
N SER A 68 -20.08 0.43 -11.60
CA SER A 68 -20.47 -0.14 -12.88
C SER A 68 -20.02 -1.59 -13.01
N THR A 69 -18.82 -1.88 -12.48
CA THR A 69 -18.17 -3.21 -12.51
C THR A 69 -18.26 -3.96 -11.19
N GLY A 70 -18.49 -3.27 -10.07
CA GLY A 70 -18.50 -3.87 -8.73
C GLY A 70 -17.10 -4.12 -8.17
N ILE A 71 -16.10 -3.38 -8.64
CA ILE A 71 -14.71 -3.56 -8.22
C ILE A 71 -14.29 -2.47 -7.23
N LEU A 72 -13.89 -2.88 -6.03
CA LEU A 72 -13.15 -2.05 -5.08
C LEU A 72 -11.65 -2.19 -5.37
N THR A 73 -10.98 -1.09 -5.68
CA THR A 73 -9.52 -1.01 -5.70
C THR A 73 -9.02 -0.30 -4.45
N ALA A 74 -8.20 -0.97 -3.64
CA ALA A 74 -7.62 -0.37 -2.45
C ALA A 74 -6.23 -0.92 -2.14
N TYR A 75 -5.30 -0.03 -1.81
CA TYR A 75 -3.93 -0.39 -1.44
C TYR A 75 -3.27 0.75 -0.67
N TYR A 76 -2.24 0.44 0.11
CA TYR A 76 -1.32 1.46 0.63
C TYR A 76 -0.18 1.66 -0.36
N THR A 77 0.26 2.90 -0.56
CA THR A 77 1.50 3.20 -1.29
C THR A 77 2.58 3.52 -0.27
N LEU A 78 3.67 2.76 -0.31
CA LEU A 78 4.89 3.02 0.44
C LEU A 78 5.94 3.60 -0.51
N ALA A 79 6.29 4.86 -0.31
CA ALA A 79 7.37 5.51 -1.04
C ALA A 79 8.69 5.31 -0.28
N ILE A 80 9.66 4.60 -0.86
CA ILE A 80 11.00 4.42 -0.28
C ILE A 80 12.00 5.19 -1.11
N THR A 81 12.73 6.10 -0.48
CA THR A 81 13.82 6.85 -1.11
C THR A 81 15.15 6.22 -0.72
N THR A 82 15.90 5.74 -1.70
CA THR A 82 17.26 5.24 -1.53
C THR A 82 18.24 6.34 -1.96
N LEU A 83 19.29 6.53 -1.15
CA LEU A 83 20.42 7.42 -1.44
C LEU A 83 21.63 6.53 -1.70
N GLY A 84 22.25 6.65 -2.87
CA GLY A 84 23.46 5.89 -3.21
C GLY A 84 24.65 6.81 -3.45
N GLY A 85 25.86 6.27 -3.22
CA GLY A 85 27.15 6.90 -3.50
C GLY A 85 28.20 5.82 -3.77
N ASP A 86 29.08 6.04 -4.76
CA ASP A 86 30.22 5.16 -5.01
C ASP A 86 31.29 5.42 -3.93
N TYR A 87 31.73 4.39 -3.20
CA TYR A 87 32.82 4.52 -2.22
C TYR A 87 34.14 3.99 -2.79
N PRO A 88 35.24 4.76 -2.64
CA PRO A 88 36.08 4.54 -1.48
C PRO A 88 36.59 5.79 -0.73
N ASN A 89 36.10 7.00 -1.01
CA ASN A 89 36.36 8.18 -0.15
C ASN A 89 35.24 9.21 -0.35
N CYS A 90 34.16 9.05 0.43
CA CYS A 90 33.11 10.04 0.73
C CYS A 90 32.94 11.19 -0.30
N ASP A 91 32.38 10.87 -1.46
CA ASP A 91 31.80 11.83 -2.40
C ASP A 91 30.28 11.97 -2.14
N PRO A 92 29.63 13.09 -2.53
CA PRO A 92 28.25 13.39 -2.17
C PRO A 92 27.28 12.41 -2.83
N VAL A 93 26.07 12.30 -2.28
CA VAL A 93 24.96 11.48 -2.83
C VAL A 93 24.92 11.60 -4.36
N THR A 94 25.28 10.54 -5.08
CA THR A 94 25.39 10.57 -6.55
C THR A 94 24.04 10.35 -7.21
N TYR A 95 23.09 9.71 -6.52
CA TYR A 95 21.72 9.58 -6.98
C TYR A 95 20.71 9.46 -5.85
N THR A 96 19.48 9.88 -6.16
CA THR A 96 18.29 9.67 -5.33
C THR A 96 17.28 8.88 -6.15
N LYS A 97 16.77 7.77 -5.61
CA LYS A 97 15.75 6.95 -6.27
C LYS A 97 14.57 6.74 -5.34
N THR A 98 13.38 7.17 -5.77
CA THR A 98 12.13 6.92 -5.04
C THR A 98 11.36 5.79 -5.73
N ASN A 99 11.14 4.68 -5.01
CA ASN A 99 10.30 3.58 -5.45
C ASN A 99 8.97 3.62 -4.72
N ASN A 100 7.87 3.40 -5.46
CA ASN A 100 6.52 3.32 -4.89
C ASN A 100 6.05 1.87 -4.90
N TYR A 101 5.83 1.30 -3.72
CA TYR A 101 5.34 -0.06 -3.55
C TYR A 101 3.87 -0.05 -3.17
N LYS A 102 3.05 -0.83 -3.88
CA LYS A 102 1.66 -1.06 -3.50
C LYS A 102 1.59 -2.23 -2.53
N LEU A 103 1.07 -1.97 -1.34
CA LEU A 103 0.88 -2.98 -0.30
C LEU A 103 -0.57 -3.45 -0.29
N ASN A 104 -0.75 -4.76 -0.12
CA ASN A 104 -2.07 -5.36 0.01
C ASN A 104 -2.80 -4.83 1.26
N VAL A 105 -4.12 -4.73 1.15
CA VAL A 105 -5.02 -4.43 2.26
C VAL A 105 -5.85 -5.64 2.60
N ARG A 106 -6.36 -5.67 3.83
CA ARG A 106 -7.55 -6.45 4.15
C ARG A 106 -8.76 -5.53 3.97
N ALA A 107 -9.77 -5.99 3.25
CA ALA A 107 -10.97 -5.20 2.96
C ALA A 107 -12.22 -5.86 3.54
N TYR A 108 -13.17 -5.03 3.94
CA TYR A 108 -14.47 -5.44 4.42
C TYR A 108 -15.56 -4.62 3.78
N LEU A 109 -16.73 -5.21 3.54
CA LEU A 109 -17.95 -4.51 3.13
C LEU A 109 -18.89 -4.35 4.33
N ILE A 110 -19.48 -3.17 4.48
CA ILE A 110 -20.51 -2.86 5.48
C ILE A 110 -21.88 -2.88 4.77
N GLU A 111 -22.75 -3.82 5.14
CA GLU A 111 -24.14 -3.93 4.65
C GLU A 111 -25.16 -3.56 5.73
#